data_AF-A0A957L7V8-F1
#
_entry.id   AF-A0A957L7V8-F1
#
_cell.length_a   1.000
_cell.length_b   1.000
_cell.length_c   1.000
_cell.angle_alpha   90.00
_cell.angle_beta   90.00
_cell.angle_gamma   90.00
#
_symmetry.space_group_name_H-M   'P 1'
#
loop_
_entity.id
_entity.type
_entity.pdbx_description
1 polymer ?
#
loop_
_entity_poly.entity_id
_entity_poly.type
_entity_poly.pdbx_seq_one_letter_code
_entity_poly.pdbx_strand_id
1 'polypeptide(L)'
;HPLLDAVIDLILEQFQNLLRTGTVLIDPQDGGEEPRLLYFLQQTIRDAAQRPVSQEVHFVEIDRQGQTTMGGFAPYIDYRPPTEKELAQLSSYLTADWLSGDAFEEAVLDFASDQLSTRHRDRVSKRREELIDKTMAAVQERLTKEINHWDGRAFALRQDEKAGKVNARLNSELAQRRADMLAARLEQRKIELEQEKQLSASPPVVLGGVLVIPMGLVAVEGVTRELRDTRIMEAKAMHKVLQAELALGHNPQDVSRHKLGYDIESLNPRTGHLRFIEVKGRRAGASTITVTRNETITGINVAEQYYLAIVEVADGQAADPRYVHQPFSQEPDDTADQIHHNLPKLLAKSVTAAETI
;
A
#
# COMPACT_ATOMS: atom_id res chain seq x y z
N HIS A 1 -11.59 8.64 11.40
CA HIS A 1 -12.50 8.70 12.57
C HIS A 1 -12.14 10.00 13.27
N PRO A 2 -13.07 10.92 13.57
CA PRO A 2 -12.70 12.30 13.91
C PRO A 2 -11.64 12.45 15.00
N LEU A 3 -11.66 11.58 16.02
CA LEU A 3 -10.61 11.54 17.05
C LEU A 3 -9.24 11.11 16.50
N LEU A 4 -9.18 10.08 15.66
CA LEU A 4 -7.92 9.64 15.06
C LEU A 4 -7.37 10.73 14.15
N ASP A 5 -8.24 11.35 13.36
CA ASP A 5 -7.87 12.41 12.42
C ASP A 5 -7.28 13.61 13.20
N ALA A 6 -7.93 14.04 14.29
CA ALA A 6 -7.41 15.09 15.17
C ALA A 6 -6.10 14.72 15.88
N VAL A 7 -5.91 13.46 16.27
CA VAL A 7 -4.65 12.99 16.88
C VAL A 7 -3.52 13.00 15.86
N ILE A 8 -3.77 12.54 14.63
CA ILE A 8 -2.80 12.60 13.54
C ILE A 8 -2.40 14.05 13.26
N ASP A 9 -3.39 14.95 13.13
CA ASP A 9 -3.14 16.37 12.89
C ASP A 9 -2.27 17.00 13.99
N LEU A 10 -2.58 16.74 15.26
CA LEU A 10 -1.82 17.26 16.40
C LEU A 10 -0.38 16.73 16.43
N ILE A 11 -0.19 15.44 16.15
CA ILE A 11 1.14 14.81 16.10
C ILE A 11 1.95 15.41 14.95
N LEU A 12 1.36 15.56 13.76
CA LEU A 12 2.04 16.17 12.63
C LEU A 12 2.38 17.64 12.92
N GLU A 13 1.45 18.43 13.44
CA GLU A 13 1.71 19.83 13.80
C GLU A 13 2.88 19.97 14.79
N GLN A 14 2.97 19.07 15.78
CA GLN A 14 4.02 19.11 16.79
C GLN A 14 5.37 18.59 16.28
N PHE A 15 5.39 17.54 15.45
CA PHE A 15 6.61 16.78 15.16
C PHE A 15 7.07 16.84 13.70
N GLN A 16 6.33 17.49 12.79
CA GLN A 16 6.69 17.57 11.37
C GLN A 16 8.08 18.21 11.16
N ASN A 17 8.47 19.19 11.96
CA ASN A 17 9.80 19.80 11.86
C ASN A 17 10.93 18.84 12.26
N LEU A 18 10.67 17.86 13.14
CA LEU A 18 11.66 16.84 13.48
C LEU A 18 11.92 15.90 12.30
N LEU A 19 10.89 15.56 11.52
CA LEU A 19 11.03 14.74 10.33
C LEU A 19 11.97 15.38 9.29
N ARG A 20 12.00 16.72 9.21
CA ARG A 20 12.94 17.46 8.35
C ARG A 20 14.38 17.46 8.84
N THR A 21 14.60 17.27 10.14
CA THR A 21 15.97 17.18 10.70
C THR A 21 16.64 15.87 10.29
N GLY A 22 15.83 14.84 10.01
CA GLY A 22 16.27 13.52 9.60
C GLY A 22 16.91 12.71 10.73
N THR A 23 17.25 11.46 10.43
CA THR A 23 17.95 10.56 11.35
C THR A 23 18.79 9.54 10.57
N VAL A 24 19.54 8.72 11.30
CA VAL A 24 20.32 7.60 10.77
C VAL A 24 19.67 6.31 11.24
N LEU A 25 19.42 5.39 10.32
CA LEU A 25 18.92 4.04 10.62
C LEU A 25 19.83 3.00 9.99
N ILE A 26 19.90 1.82 10.61
CA ILE A 26 20.63 0.67 10.08
C ILE A 26 19.63 -0.32 9.51
N ASP A 27 19.85 -0.73 8.25
CA ASP A 27 19.15 -1.85 7.63
C ASP A 27 19.89 -3.15 7.97
N PRO A 28 19.33 -4.00 8.85
CA PRO A 28 20.01 -5.21 9.31
C PRO A 28 20.10 -6.32 8.24
N GLN A 29 19.33 -6.21 7.16
CA GLN A 29 19.24 -7.21 6.11
C GLN A 29 20.13 -6.88 4.91
N ASP A 30 20.63 -5.64 4.87
CA ASP A 30 21.49 -5.21 3.80
C ASP A 30 22.97 -5.48 4.08
N GLY A 31 23.50 -6.53 3.46
CA GLY A 31 24.93 -6.85 3.48
C GLY A 31 25.79 -6.00 2.53
N GLY A 32 25.22 -4.97 1.89
CA GLY A 32 25.95 -4.00 1.09
C GLY A 32 26.82 -3.06 1.94
N GLU A 33 27.60 -2.22 1.26
CA GLU A 33 28.52 -1.27 1.90
C GLU A 33 28.20 0.19 1.53
N GLU A 34 27.22 0.41 0.65
CA GLU A 34 26.86 1.75 0.18
C GLU A 34 25.63 2.29 0.93
N PRO A 35 25.74 3.45 1.59
CA PRO A 35 24.61 4.10 2.24
C PRO A 35 23.65 4.70 1.20
N ARG A 36 22.38 4.87 1.59
CA ARG A 36 21.32 5.45 0.76
C ARG A 36 20.43 6.38 1.58
N LEU A 37 19.77 7.33 0.92
CA LEU A 37 18.77 8.19 1.54
C LEU A 37 17.37 7.63 1.28
N LEU A 38 16.54 7.61 2.32
CA LEU A 38 15.13 7.27 2.26
C LEU A 38 14.31 8.54 2.48
N TYR A 39 13.54 8.94 1.47
CA TYR A 39 12.63 10.09 1.53
C TYR A 39 11.19 9.67 1.75
N PHE A 40 10.50 10.46 2.57
CA PHE A 40 9.11 10.30 2.94
C PHE A 40 8.32 11.34 2.16
N LEU A 41 7.51 10.91 1.21
CA LEU A 41 6.78 11.78 0.30
C LEU A 41 5.30 11.69 0.57
N GLN A 42 4.65 12.82 0.81
CA GLN A 42 3.20 12.89 0.81
C GLN A 42 2.70 13.21 -0.59
N GLN A 43 1.76 12.41 -1.08
CA GLN A 43 1.00 12.73 -2.28
C GLN A 43 -0.49 12.91 -1.95
N THR A 44 -1.11 13.94 -2.52
CA THR A 44 -2.51 14.29 -2.24
C THR A 44 -3.30 14.46 -3.53
N ILE A 45 -4.38 13.70 -3.66
CA ILE A 45 -5.39 13.90 -4.70
C ILE A 45 -6.47 14.82 -4.18
N ARG A 46 -6.83 15.84 -4.96
CA ARG A 46 -7.86 16.84 -4.63
C ARG A 46 -9.02 16.78 -5.62
N ASP A 47 -10.20 17.16 -5.16
CA ASP A 47 -11.36 17.40 -6.02
C ASP A 47 -11.34 18.80 -6.65
N ALA A 48 -12.32 19.10 -7.50
CA ALA A 48 -12.50 20.42 -8.10
C ALA A 48 -12.58 21.58 -7.09
N ALA A 49 -13.03 21.31 -5.86
CA ALA A 49 -13.10 22.29 -4.76
C ALA A 49 -11.80 22.37 -3.94
N GLN A 50 -10.71 21.77 -4.43
CA GLN A 50 -9.39 21.69 -3.78
C GLN A 50 -9.40 20.95 -2.44
N ARG A 51 -10.43 20.16 -2.13
CA ARG A 51 -10.49 19.38 -0.89
C ARG A 51 -9.70 18.08 -1.07
N PRO A 52 -8.90 17.65 -0.07
CA PRO A 52 -8.19 16.38 -0.15
C PRO A 52 -9.19 15.23 -0.20
N VAL A 53 -9.09 14.41 -1.25
CA VAL A 53 -9.90 13.20 -1.46
C VAL A 53 -9.13 11.95 -1.04
N SER A 54 -7.82 11.96 -1.26
CA SER A 54 -6.92 10.90 -0.85
C SER A 54 -5.56 11.47 -0.51
N GLN A 55 -4.94 10.95 0.53
CA GLN A 55 -3.59 11.28 0.95
C GLN A 55 -2.82 9.99 1.18
N GLU A 56 -1.64 9.88 0.58
CA GLU A 56 -0.77 8.73 0.69
C GLU A 56 0.65 9.16 1.01
N VAL A 57 1.33 8.34 1.82
CA VAL A 57 2.75 8.46 2.06
C VAL A 57 3.46 7.42 1.21
N HIS A 58 4.49 7.85 0.51
CA HIS A 58 5.36 7.04 -0.32
C HIS A 58 6.80 7.13 0.16
N PHE A 59 7.54 6.06 -0.09
CA PHE A 59 8.92 5.91 0.33
C PHE A 59 9.78 5.76 -0.92
N VAL A 60 10.77 6.63 -1.07
CA VAL A 60 11.69 6.60 -2.21
C VAL A 60 13.11 6.53 -1.67
N GLU A 61 13.87 5.55 -2.14
CA GLU A 61 15.28 5.40 -1.84
C GLU A 61 16.12 6.00 -2.98
N ILE A 62 17.16 6.74 -2.64
CA ILE A 62 18.14 7.28 -3.58
C ILE A 62 19.55 6.97 -3.10
N ASP A 63 20.37 6.40 -3.98
CA ASP A 63 21.77 6.10 -3.66
C ASP A 63 22.69 7.31 -3.91
N ARG A 64 23.98 7.16 -3.57
CA ARG A 64 24.99 8.20 -3.77
C ARG A 64 25.20 8.60 -5.23
N GLN A 65 24.78 7.75 -6.17
CA GLN A 65 24.90 7.97 -7.61
C GLN A 65 23.67 8.70 -8.18
N GLY A 66 22.66 8.94 -7.35
CA GLY A 66 21.40 9.60 -7.73
C GLY A 66 20.37 8.63 -8.33
N GLN A 67 20.58 7.32 -8.23
CA GLN A 67 19.61 6.35 -8.73
C GLN A 67 18.45 6.21 -7.74
N THR A 68 17.25 6.56 -8.20
CA THR A 68 16.01 6.47 -7.42
C THR A 68 15.34 5.12 -7.58
N THR A 69 14.77 4.61 -6.49
CA THR A 69 13.99 3.38 -6.44
C THR A 69 12.85 3.49 -5.42
N MET A 70 11.81 2.67 -5.58
CA MET A 70 10.72 2.59 -4.60
C MET A 70 11.17 1.87 -3.33
N GLY A 71 10.92 2.47 -2.17
CA GLY A 71 11.25 1.90 -0.85
C GLY A 71 10.23 0.89 -0.32
N GLY A 72 9.11 0.67 -1.02
CA GLY A 72 8.01 -0.18 -0.54
C GLY A 72 6.99 0.60 0.30
N PHE A 73 6.26 -0.10 1.16
CA PHE A 73 5.16 0.50 1.94
C PHE A 73 5.60 1.27 3.18
N ALA A 74 6.59 0.76 3.93
CA ALA A 74 7.11 1.39 5.14
C ALA A 74 8.44 0.72 5.55
N PRO A 75 9.50 0.85 4.74
CA PRO A 75 10.75 0.08 4.93
C PRO A 75 11.43 0.38 6.27
N TYR A 76 11.25 1.59 6.81
CA TYR A 76 11.83 2.01 8.08
C TYR A 76 11.36 1.18 9.28
N ILE A 77 10.24 0.46 9.17
CA ILE A 77 9.72 -0.42 10.24
C ILE A 77 10.66 -1.61 10.48
N ASP A 78 11.41 -2.03 9.46
CA ASP A 78 12.37 -3.13 9.53
C ASP A 78 13.80 -2.65 9.86
N TYR A 79 13.98 -1.33 10.07
CA TYR A 79 15.28 -0.73 10.38
C TYR A 79 15.40 -0.43 11.87
N ARG A 80 16.64 -0.37 12.36
CA ARG A 80 16.94 -0.11 13.76
C ARG A 80 17.79 1.15 13.96
N PRO A 81 17.74 1.80 15.14
CA PRO A 81 18.69 2.85 15.46
C PRO A 81 20.13 2.30 15.55
N PRO A 82 21.14 3.12 15.22
CA PRO A 82 22.54 2.78 15.44
C PRO A 82 22.87 2.77 16.93
N THR A 83 23.78 1.88 17.32
CA THR A 83 24.44 1.94 18.64
C THR A 83 25.43 3.11 18.69
N GLU A 84 25.80 3.57 19.89
CA GLU A 84 26.78 4.66 20.05
C GLU A 84 28.11 4.37 19.34
N LYS A 85 28.54 3.10 19.36
CA LYS A 85 29.77 2.66 18.68
C LYS A 85 29.65 2.72 17.16
N GLU A 86 28.52 2.28 16.60
CA GLU A 86 28.26 2.35 15.16
C GLU A 86 28.16 3.80 14.70
N LEU A 87 27.47 4.65 15.47
CA LEU A 87 27.35 6.07 15.15
C LEU A 87 28.73 6.76 15.13
N ALA A 88 29.63 6.43 16.07
CA ALA A 88 30.99 6.96 16.09
C ALA A 88 31.80 6.54 14.84
N GLN A 89 31.62 5.30 14.36
CA GLN A 89 32.25 4.81 13.12
C GLN A 89 31.73 5.54 11.88
N LEU A 90 30.49 5.99 11.90
CA LEU A 90 29.83 6.67 10.78
C LEU A 90 30.12 8.17 10.69
N SER A 91 30.86 8.74 11.65
CA SER A 91 31.13 10.19 11.72
C SER A 91 31.61 10.80 10.40
N SER A 92 32.50 10.13 9.65
CA SER A 92 32.98 10.61 8.35
C SER A 92 31.94 10.60 7.24
N TYR A 93 30.95 9.70 7.30
CA TYR A 93 29.86 9.64 6.32
C TYR A 93 28.83 10.73 6.57
N LEU A 94 28.57 11.06 7.83
CA LEU A 94 27.60 12.08 8.24
C LEU A 94 28.06 13.50 7.92
N THR A 95 29.37 13.74 7.82
CA THR A 95 29.95 15.03 7.47
C THR A 95 30.31 15.15 5.99
N ALA A 96 29.90 14.21 5.16
CA ALA A 96 30.35 14.15 3.78
C ALA A 96 29.54 15.11 2.89
N ASP A 97 30.23 15.85 2.01
CA ASP A 97 29.66 16.92 1.19
C ASP A 97 28.50 16.46 0.29
N TRP A 98 28.45 15.18 -0.10
CA TRP A 98 27.37 14.66 -0.93
C TRP A 98 26.00 14.75 -0.25
N LEU A 99 25.93 14.74 1.09
CA LEU A 99 24.69 14.94 1.85
C LEU A 99 24.23 16.41 1.87
N SER A 100 25.06 17.33 1.40
CA SER A 100 24.80 18.77 1.45
C SER A 100 24.22 19.26 0.12
N GLY A 101 22.92 19.56 0.11
CA GLY A 101 22.24 20.22 -1.01
C GLY A 101 20.88 19.59 -1.35
N ASP A 102 20.13 20.30 -2.21
CA ASP A 102 18.74 19.94 -2.54
C ASP A 102 18.64 18.97 -3.73
N ALA A 103 19.77 18.61 -4.36
CA ALA A 103 19.79 17.83 -5.60
C ALA A 103 19.13 16.44 -5.47
N PHE A 104 19.27 15.77 -4.33
CA PHE A 104 18.59 14.50 -4.09
C PHE A 104 17.10 14.67 -3.85
N GLU A 105 16.69 15.75 -3.18
CA GLU A 105 15.28 16.06 -2.97
C GLU A 105 14.59 16.35 -4.31
N GLU A 106 15.23 17.14 -5.19
CA GLU A 106 14.75 17.41 -6.55
C GLU A 106 14.61 16.12 -7.36
N ALA A 107 15.64 15.27 -7.40
CA ALA A 107 15.60 14.00 -8.13
C ALA A 107 14.48 13.07 -7.65
N VAL A 108 14.22 13.05 -6.35
CA VAL A 108 13.15 12.27 -5.73
C VAL A 108 11.77 12.84 -6.08
N LEU A 109 11.61 14.17 -6.06
CA LEU A 109 10.35 14.83 -6.44
C LEU A 109 10.01 14.63 -7.93
N ASP A 110 11.01 14.65 -8.80
CA ASP A 110 10.84 14.37 -10.23
C ASP A 110 10.38 12.93 -10.47
N PHE A 111 11.05 11.96 -9.83
CA PHE A 111 10.65 10.55 -9.89
C PHE A 111 9.22 10.33 -9.38
N ALA A 112 8.86 10.96 -8.27
CA ALA A 112 7.53 10.87 -7.68
C ALA A 112 6.45 11.53 -8.55
N SER A 113 6.77 12.64 -9.19
CA SER A 113 5.85 13.34 -10.08
C SER A 113 5.50 12.48 -11.29
N ASP A 114 6.48 11.80 -11.89
CA ASP A 114 6.27 10.96 -13.07
C ASP A 114 5.53 9.65 -12.74
N GLN A 115 6.01 8.89 -11.75
CA GLN A 115 5.52 7.53 -11.51
C GLN A 115 4.41 7.44 -10.44
N LEU A 116 4.52 8.20 -9.34
CA LEU A 116 3.62 8.04 -8.20
C LEU A 116 2.29 8.77 -8.39
N SER A 117 2.37 10.01 -8.89
CA SER A 117 1.22 10.90 -9.02
C SER A 117 0.15 10.34 -9.97
N THR A 118 0.59 9.83 -11.13
CA THR A 118 -0.30 9.25 -12.15
C THR A 118 -0.98 7.99 -11.62
N ARG A 119 -0.20 7.05 -11.07
CA ARG A 119 -0.71 5.79 -10.53
C ARG A 119 -1.70 6.03 -9.38
N HIS A 120 -1.38 6.96 -8.48
CA HIS A 120 -2.27 7.30 -7.38
C HIS A 120 -3.59 7.89 -7.89
N ARG A 121 -3.52 8.87 -8.81
CA ARG A 121 -4.70 9.51 -9.40
C ARG A 121 -5.59 8.50 -10.11
N ASP A 122 -5.03 7.62 -10.93
CA ASP A 122 -5.81 6.64 -11.71
C ASP A 122 -6.55 5.65 -10.80
N ARG A 123 -5.90 5.17 -9.73
CA ARG A 123 -6.55 4.30 -8.74
C ARG A 123 -7.71 5.00 -8.02
N VAL A 124 -7.51 6.26 -7.62
CA VAL A 124 -8.55 7.06 -6.95
C VAL A 124 -9.69 7.38 -7.92
N SER A 125 -9.38 7.75 -9.18
CA SER A 125 -10.36 8.04 -10.23
C SER A 125 -11.26 6.84 -10.47
N LYS A 126 -10.67 5.65 -10.72
CA LYS A 126 -11.44 4.43 -10.98
C LYS A 126 -12.41 4.09 -9.85
N ARG A 127 -11.94 4.09 -8.60
CA ARG A 127 -12.79 3.79 -7.43
C ARG A 127 -13.90 4.84 -7.26
N ARG A 128 -13.59 6.11 -7.51
CA ARG A 128 -14.53 7.21 -7.33
C ARG A 128 -15.59 7.24 -8.43
N GLU A 129 -15.20 7.02 -9.69
CA GLU A 129 -16.11 6.87 -10.82
C GLU A 129 -17.13 5.74 -10.57
N GLU A 130 -16.68 4.57 -10.12
CA GLU A 130 -17.58 3.45 -9.78
C GLU A 130 -18.61 3.81 -8.70
N LEU A 131 -18.20 4.57 -7.68
CA LEU A 131 -19.09 5.04 -6.61
C LEU A 131 -20.06 6.13 -7.08
N ILE A 132 -19.57 7.07 -7.90
CA ILE A 132 -20.36 8.16 -8.47
C ILE A 132 -21.42 7.59 -9.41
N ASP A 133 -21.07 6.66 -10.29
CA ASP A 133 -22.00 6.06 -11.24
C ASP A 133 -23.10 5.27 -10.53
N LYS A 134 -22.75 4.51 -9.48
CA LYS A 134 -23.76 3.85 -8.60
C LYS A 134 -24.67 4.86 -7.93
N THR A 135 -24.12 5.95 -7.42
CA THR A 135 -24.89 7.02 -6.76
C THR A 135 -25.81 7.72 -7.76
N MET A 136 -25.31 8.00 -8.97
CA MET A 136 -26.06 8.61 -10.06
C MET A 136 -27.26 7.74 -10.44
N ALA A 137 -27.04 6.44 -10.64
CA ALA A 137 -28.10 5.49 -10.96
C ALA A 137 -29.19 5.47 -9.87
N ALA A 138 -28.81 5.43 -8.58
CA ALA A 138 -29.77 5.42 -7.48
C ALA A 138 -30.55 6.73 -7.35
N VAL A 139 -29.89 7.88 -7.53
CA VAL A 139 -30.52 9.20 -7.52
C VAL A 139 -31.49 9.36 -8.68
N GLN A 140 -31.06 8.99 -9.89
CA GLN A 140 -31.89 9.06 -11.09
C GLN A 140 -33.12 8.16 -10.96
N GLU A 141 -32.94 6.90 -10.55
CA GLU A 141 -34.06 5.98 -10.36
C GLU A 141 -35.09 6.54 -9.38
N ARG A 142 -34.64 7.05 -8.22
CA ARG A 142 -35.52 7.61 -7.20
C ARG A 142 -36.24 8.87 -7.68
N LEU A 143 -35.49 9.87 -8.16
CA LEU A 143 -36.07 11.16 -8.52
C LEU A 143 -36.96 11.05 -9.76
N THR A 144 -36.61 10.24 -10.76
CA THR A 144 -37.48 9.99 -11.92
C THR A 144 -38.80 9.34 -11.51
N LYS A 145 -38.79 8.39 -10.56
CA LYS A 145 -40.03 7.83 -10.00
C LYS A 145 -40.90 8.89 -9.32
N GLU A 146 -40.29 9.76 -8.51
CA GLU A 146 -41.02 10.85 -7.83
C GLU A 146 -41.55 11.90 -8.84
N ILE A 147 -40.77 12.28 -9.85
CA ILE A 147 -41.17 13.21 -10.92
C ILE A 147 -42.38 12.65 -11.67
N ASN A 148 -42.29 11.41 -12.18
CA ASN A 148 -43.38 10.76 -12.91
C ASN A 148 -44.66 10.66 -12.06
N HIS A 149 -44.53 10.42 -10.75
CA HIS A 149 -45.67 10.41 -9.84
C HIS A 149 -46.37 11.77 -9.78
N TRP A 150 -45.60 12.86 -9.58
CA TRP A 150 -46.16 14.21 -9.48
C TRP A 150 -46.68 14.74 -10.82
N ASP A 151 -46.03 14.43 -11.94
CA ASP A 151 -46.52 14.77 -13.29
C ASP A 151 -47.84 14.05 -13.61
N GLY A 152 -47.91 12.74 -13.34
CA GLY A 152 -49.15 11.98 -13.50
C GLY A 152 -50.28 12.54 -12.61
N ARG A 153 -49.94 12.95 -11.38
CA ARG A 153 -50.90 13.57 -10.45
C ARG A 153 -51.36 14.94 -10.94
N ALA A 154 -50.46 15.77 -11.46
CA ALA A 154 -50.77 17.07 -12.04
C ALA A 154 -51.72 16.94 -13.24
N PHE A 155 -51.47 15.96 -14.12
CA PHE A 155 -52.33 15.66 -15.26
C PHE A 155 -53.74 15.26 -14.83
N ALA A 156 -53.86 14.35 -13.86
CA ALA A 156 -55.15 13.91 -13.33
C ALA A 156 -55.94 15.09 -12.70
N LEU A 157 -55.29 15.92 -11.87
CA LEU A 157 -55.92 17.10 -11.27
C LEU A 157 -56.38 18.10 -12.33
N ARG A 158 -55.61 18.28 -13.41
CA ARG A 158 -56.00 19.16 -14.54
C ARG A 158 -57.27 18.67 -15.23
N GLN A 159 -57.47 17.35 -15.33
CA GLN A 159 -58.70 16.80 -15.89
C GLN A 159 -59.89 17.01 -14.94
N ASP A 160 -59.71 16.75 -13.64
CA ASP A 160 -60.75 16.95 -12.63
C ASP A 160 -61.18 18.43 -12.54
N GLU A 161 -60.23 19.36 -12.58
CA GLU A 161 -60.48 20.81 -12.60
C GLU A 161 -61.28 21.23 -13.85
N LYS A 162 -60.93 20.70 -15.04
CA LYS A 162 -61.70 20.92 -16.27
C LYS A 162 -63.11 20.33 -16.19
N ALA A 163 -63.31 19.26 -15.43
CA ALA A 163 -64.60 18.64 -15.16
C ALA A 163 -65.38 19.33 -14.02
N GLY A 164 -64.88 20.43 -13.47
CA GLY A 164 -65.53 21.21 -12.40
C GLY A 164 -65.34 20.64 -10.98
N LYS A 165 -64.54 19.59 -10.81
CA LYS A 165 -64.23 18.99 -9.50
C LYS A 165 -62.95 19.61 -8.93
N VAL A 166 -63.10 20.75 -8.27
CA VAL A 166 -61.97 21.48 -7.69
C VAL A 166 -61.61 20.92 -6.31
N ASN A 167 -60.35 20.56 -6.11
CA ASN A 167 -59.82 20.11 -4.82
C ASN A 167 -59.19 21.28 -4.05
N ALA A 168 -59.66 21.56 -2.83
CA ALA A 168 -59.22 22.72 -2.05
C ALA A 168 -57.80 22.62 -1.46
N ARG A 169 -57.21 21.42 -1.38
CA ARG A 169 -55.88 21.19 -0.76
C ARG A 169 -54.73 21.06 -1.74
N LEU A 170 -54.99 20.69 -2.98
CA LEU A 170 -53.96 20.41 -3.99
C LEU A 170 -54.54 20.66 -5.38
N ASN A 171 -53.99 21.61 -6.11
CA ASN A 171 -54.35 21.90 -7.50
C ASN A 171 -53.28 21.39 -8.47
N SER A 172 -53.63 21.33 -9.76
CA SER A 172 -52.74 20.84 -10.82
C SER A 172 -51.43 21.64 -10.89
N GLU A 173 -51.48 22.95 -10.62
CA GLU A 173 -50.31 23.84 -10.65
C GLU A 173 -49.30 23.54 -9.53
N LEU A 174 -49.76 23.31 -8.29
CA LEU A 174 -48.90 22.93 -7.16
C LEU A 174 -48.23 21.57 -7.39
N ALA A 175 -48.96 20.61 -7.97
CA ALA A 175 -48.40 19.30 -8.33
C ALA A 175 -47.34 19.44 -9.44
N GLN A 176 -47.59 20.24 -10.48
CA GLN A 176 -46.63 20.50 -11.54
C GLN A 176 -45.37 21.18 -11.01
N ARG A 177 -45.52 22.24 -10.19
CA ARG A 177 -44.38 22.91 -9.55
C ARG A 177 -43.51 21.94 -8.75
N ARG A 178 -44.12 20.92 -8.13
CA ARG A 178 -43.38 19.90 -7.37
C ARG A 178 -42.59 18.96 -8.28
N ALA A 179 -43.15 18.55 -9.42
CA ALA A 179 -42.41 17.81 -10.43
C ALA A 179 -41.23 18.63 -10.98
N ASP A 180 -41.46 19.89 -11.32
CA ASP A 180 -40.43 20.81 -11.85
C ASP A 180 -39.28 21.02 -10.84
N MET A 181 -39.59 21.19 -9.55
CA MET A 181 -38.58 21.29 -8.49
C MET A 181 -37.74 20.01 -8.36
N LEU A 182 -38.37 18.83 -8.46
CA LEU A 182 -37.64 17.55 -8.42
C LEU A 182 -36.76 17.36 -9.65
N ALA A 183 -37.22 17.78 -10.83
CA ALA A 183 -36.44 17.77 -12.06
C ALA A 183 -35.21 18.70 -11.95
N ALA A 184 -35.41 19.93 -11.46
CA ALA A 184 -34.29 20.85 -11.21
C ALA A 184 -33.28 20.28 -10.21
N ARG A 185 -33.76 19.60 -9.15
CA ARG A 185 -32.88 18.94 -8.17
C ARG A 185 -32.11 17.78 -8.78
N LEU A 186 -32.73 16.99 -9.66
CA LEU A 186 -32.05 15.91 -10.37
C LEU A 186 -30.93 16.45 -11.25
N GLU A 187 -31.20 17.50 -12.04
CA GLU A 187 -30.20 18.14 -12.89
C GLU A 187 -29.06 18.76 -12.07
N GLN A 188 -29.38 19.45 -10.98
CA GLN A 188 -28.36 19.99 -10.08
C GLN A 188 -27.48 18.88 -9.49
N ARG A 189 -28.07 17.77 -9.04
CA ARG A 189 -27.31 16.67 -8.47
C ARG A 189 -26.46 15.95 -9.52
N LYS A 190 -26.90 15.87 -10.78
CA LYS A 190 -26.10 15.34 -11.88
C LYS A 190 -24.84 16.18 -12.10
N ILE A 191 -24.99 17.50 -12.13
CA ILE A 191 -23.86 18.43 -12.29
C ILE A 191 -22.87 18.29 -11.14
N GLU A 192 -23.36 18.24 -9.89
CA GLU A 192 -22.50 18.04 -8.71
C GLU A 192 -21.70 16.73 -8.79
N LEU A 193 -22.36 15.62 -9.13
CA LEU A 193 -21.71 14.31 -9.24
C LEU A 193 -20.68 14.27 -10.38
N GLU A 194 -20.93 14.96 -11.49
CA GLU A 194 -19.96 15.03 -12.58
C GLU A 194 -18.75 15.90 -12.22
N GLN A 195 -18.95 16.99 -11.46
CA GLN A 195 -17.85 17.78 -10.89
C GLN A 195 -17.02 16.97 -9.89
N GLU A 196 -17.65 16.06 -9.13
CA GLU A 196 -16.95 15.16 -8.20
C GLU A 196 -15.99 14.18 -8.91
N LYS A 197 -16.10 13.96 -10.23
CA LYS A 197 -15.14 13.17 -11.02
C LYS A 197 -13.85 13.91 -11.35
N GLN A 198 -13.86 15.24 -11.27
CA GLN A 198 -12.68 16.04 -11.56
C GLN A 198 -11.69 15.93 -10.41
N LEU A 199 -10.59 15.23 -10.66
CA LEU A 199 -9.51 15.00 -9.72
C LEU A 199 -8.20 15.58 -10.23
N SER A 200 -7.46 16.23 -9.34
CA SER A 200 -6.10 16.67 -9.59
C SER A 200 -5.14 16.04 -8.60
N ALA A 201 -3.95 15.68 -9.06
CA ALA A 201 -2.84 15.34 -8.17
C ALA A 201 -2.11 16.63 -7.79
N SER A 202 -1.87 16.83 -6.50
CA SER A 202 -0.97 17.89 -6.04
C SER A 202 0.48 17.50 -6.37
N PRO A 203 1.45 18.43 -6.39
CA PRO A 203 2.86 18.05 -6.37
C PRO A 203 3.17 17.26 -5.09
N PRO A 204 3.99 16.18 -5.15
CA PRO A 204 4.47 15.50 -3.97
C PRO A 204 5.21 16.46 -3.03
N VAL A 205 5.10 16.24 -1.72
CA VAL A 205 5.77 17.05 -0.70
C VAL A 205 6.69 16.16 0.13
N VAL A 206 7.94 16.58 0.28
CA VAL A 206 8.89 15.89 1.16
C VAL A 206 8.56 16.22 2.61
N LEU A 207 8.24 15.17 3.38
CA LEU A 207 7.97 15.24 4.81
C LEU A 207 9.26 15.14 5.63
N GLY A 208 10.21 14.35 5.16
CA GLY A 208 11.46 14.08 5.86
C GLY A 208 12.35 13.11 5.10
N GLY A 209 13.55 12.90 5.64
CA GLY A 209 14.57 12.04 5.07
C GLY A 209 15.35 11.28 6.13
N VAL A 210 15.81 10.08 5.80
CA VAL A 210 16.62 9.25 6.69
C VAL A 210 17.83 8.73 5.93
N LEU A 211 19.01 8.78 6.55
CA LEU A 211 20.19 8.09 6.05
C LEU A 211 20.12 6.63 6.48
N VAL A 212 19.98 5.74 5.51
CA VAL A 212 19.96 4.29 5.72
C VAL A 212 21.36 3.73 5.50
N ILE A 213 21.87 3.10 6.54
CA ILE A 213 23.19 2.47 6.57
C ILE A 213 23.00 0.96 6.44
N PRO A 214 23.59 0.31 5.42
CA PRO A 214 23.53 -1.13 5.32
C PRO A 214 24.36 -1.77 6.44
N MET A 215 23.87 -2.88 7.00
CA MET A 215 24.60 -3.65 8.00
C MET A 215 26.02 -4.00 7.55
N GLY A 216 26.23 -4.27 6.25
CA GLY A 216 27.56 -4.60 5.73
C GLY A 216 28.62 -3.52 5.93
N LEU A 217 28.23 -2.25 6.08
CA LEU A 217 29.16 -1.14 6.31
C LEU A 217 29.65 -1.04 7.77
N VAL A 218 28.83 -1.49 8.73
CA VAL A 218 29.11 -1.39 10.18
C VAL A 218 29.44 -2.73 10.83
N ALA A 219 29.15 -3.83 10.14
CA ALA A 219 29.32 -5.17 10.66
C ALA A 219 30.78 -5.66 10.57
N VAL A 220 31.11 -6.61 11.44
CA VAL A 220 32.36 -7.38 11.37
C VAL A 220 32.29 -8.42 10.22
N GLU A 221 33.44 -8.81 9.66
CA GLU A 221 33.52 -9.73 8.50
C GLU A 221 32.72 -11.04 8.65
N GLY A 222 32.52 -11.55 9.87
CA GLY A 222 31.71 -12.76 10.11
C GLY A 222 30.23 -12.58 9.75
N VAL A 223 29.64 -11.43 10.09
CA VAL A 223 28.23 -11.13 9.86
C VAL A 223 27.97 -10.84 8.38
N THR A 224 28.91 -10.19 7.69
CA THR A 224 28.77 -9.94 6.24
C THR A 224 28.79 -11.23 5.43
N ARG A 225 29.59 -12.22 5.85
CA ARG A 225 29.57 -13.57 5.25
C ARG A 225 28.22 -14.27 5.45
N GLU A 226 27.64 -14.21 6.65
CA GLU A 226 26.34 -14.82 6.94
C GLU A 226 25.20 -14.21 6.12
N LEU A 227 25.19 -12.88 5.93
CA LEU A 227 24.22 -12.19 5.09
C LEU A 227 24.36 -12.59 3.61
N ARG A 228 25.59 -12.67 3.09
CA ARG A 228 25.86 -13.13 1.73
C ARG A 228 25.40 -14.59 1.53
N ASP A 229 25.74 -15.46 2.47
CA ASP A 229 25.30 -16.85 2.43
C ASP A 229 23.77 -16.96 2.45
N THR A 230 23.10 -16.18 3.30
CA THR A 230 21.63 -16.14 3.39
C THR A 230 21.00 -15.71 2.07
N ARG A 231 21.49 -14.64 1.44
CA ARG A 231 21.01 -14.19 0.11
C ARG A 231 21.15 -15.27 -0.96
N ILE A 232 22.26 -16.01 -0.96
CA ILE A 232 22.46 -17.13 -1.90
C ILE A 232 21.43 -18.24 -1.66
N MET A 233 21.11 -18.54 -0.39
CA MET A 233 20.11 -19.57 -0.08
C MET A 233 18.70 -19.11 -0.43
N GLU A 234 18.37 -17.84 -0.17
CA GLU A 234 17.08 -17.23 -0.53
C GLU A 234 16.89 -17.19 -2.05
N ALA A 235 17.90 -16.82 -2.83
CA ALA A 235 17.80 -16.84 -4.29
C ALA A 235 17.50 -18.24 -4.86
N LYS A 236 18.09 -19.29 -4.27
CA LYS A 236 17.80 -20.68 -4.64
C LYS A 236 16.40 -21.10 -4.21
N ALA A 237 15.97 -20.69 -3.02
CA ALA A 237 14.62 -20.94 -2.52
C ALA A 237 13.57 -20.28 -3.42
N MET A 238 13.77 -19.01 -3.78
CA MET A 238 12.93 -18.24 -4.70
C MET A 238 12.73 -18.97 -6.02
N HIS A 239 13.82 -19.39 -6.67
CA HIS A 239 13.73 -20.13 -7.92
C HIS A 239 12.90 -21.42 -7.79
N LYS A 240 13.08 -22.13 -6.68
CA LYS A 240 12.38 -23.39 -6.41
C LYS A 240 10.89 -23.19 -6.13
N VAL A 241 10.51 -22.12 -5.44
CA VAL A 241 9.10 -21.75 -5.21
C VAL A 241 8.42 -21.35 -6.51
N LEU A 242 9.07 -20.53 -7.35
CA LEU A 242 8.55 -20.17 -8.67
C LEU A 242 8.28 -21.41 -9.54
N GLN A 243 9.22 -22.36 -9.56
CA GLN A 243 9.04 -23.63 -10.27
C GLN A 243 7.86 -24.45 -9.72
N ALA A 244 7.72 -24.52 -8.40
CA ALA A 244 6.63 -25.25 -7.77
C ALA A 244 5.27 -24.63 -8.10
N GLU A 245 5.13 -23.31 -8.01
CA GLU A 245 3.90 -22.60 -8.35
C GLU A 245 3.53 -22.75 -9.84
N LEU A 246 4.52 -22.71 -10.74
CA LEU A 246 4.31 -23.03 -12.17
C LEU A 246 3.81 -24.47 -12.35
N ALA A 247 4.36 -25.43 -11.62
CA ALA A 247 3.94 -26.84 -11.69
C ALA A 247 2.50 -27.07 -11.18
N LEU A 248 2.00 -26.21 -10.28
CA LEU A 248 0.58 -26.19 -9.86
C LEU A 248 -0.35 -25.57 -10.93
N GLY A 249 0.22 -25.02 -12.00
CA GLY A 249 -0.50 -24.32 -13.05
C GLY A 249 -0.88 -22.89 -12.69
N HIS A 250 -0.17 -22.26 -11.75
CA HIS A 250 -0.31 -20.85 -11.43
C HIS A 250 0.58 -19.99 -12.33
N ASN A 251 0.40 -18.67 -12.27
CA ASN A 251 1.21 -17.67 -12.96
C ASN A 251 1.98 -16.83 -11.92
N PRO A 252 3.10 -17.34 -11.37
CA PRO A 252 3.87 -16.64 -10.36
C PRO A 252 4.75 -15.53 -10.97
N GLN A 253 4.84 -14.40 -10.28
CA GLN A 253 5.68 -13.25 -10.61
C GLN A 253 6.52 -12.85 -9.41
N ASP A 254 7.81 -12.65 -9.63
CA ASP A 254 8.74 -12.11 -8.63
C ASP A 254 8.50 -10.61 -8.47
N VAL A 255 8.06 -10.21 -7.28
CA VAL A 255 7.79 -8.84 -6.88
C VAL A 255 8.66 -8.40 -5.69
N SER A 256 9.65 -9.22 -5.29
CA SER A 256 10.51 -8.99 -4.12
C SER A 256 11.16 -7.60 -4.12
N ARG A 257 11.56 -7.12 -5.31
CA ARG A 257 12.15 -5.78 -5.52
C ARG A 257 11.22 -4.61 -5.15
N HIS A 258 9.91 -4.84 -5.09
CA HIS A 258 8.92 -3.83 -4.72
C HIS A 258 8.74 -3.69 -3.21
N LYS A 259 9.38 -4.56 -2.39
CA LYS A 259 9.36 -4.50 -0.92
C LYS A 259 7.93 -4.45 -0.34
N LEU A 260 7.06 -5.33 -0.84
CA LEU A 260 5.62 -5.36 -0.50
C LEU A 260 5.29 -6.16 0.77
N GLY A 261 6.29 -6.75 1.43
CA GLY A 261 6.12 -7.66 2.57
C GLY A 261 5.89 -9.13 2.17
N TYR A 262 6.14 -9.45 0.90
CA TYR A 262 6.21 -10.79 0.32
C TYR A 262 7.03 -10.73 -0.99
N ASP A 263 7.48 -11.89 -1.47
CA ASP A 263 8.37 -11.97 -2.62
C ASP A 263 7.67 -12.31 -3.94
N ILE A 264 6.59 -13.11 -3.90
CA ILE A 264 5.94 -13.65 -5.10
C ILE A 264 4.44 -13.39 -5.07
N GLU A 265 3.92 -12.84 -6.16
CA GLU A 265 2.49 -12.87 -6.49
C GLU A 265 2.20 -14.08 -7.37
N SER A 266 1.36 -15.02 -6.92
CA SER A 266 1.01 -16.22 -7.68
C SER A 266 -0.48 -16.27 -7.97
N LEU A 267 -0.86 -15.96 -9.22
CA LEU A 267 -2.24 -15.98 -9.68
C LEU A 267 -2.64 -17.40 -10.12
N ASN A 268 -3.71 -17.93 -9.55
CA ASN A 268 -4.35 -19.11 -10.11
C ASN A 268 -5.31 -18.69 -11.26
N PRO A 269 -5.01 -19.03 -12.53
CA PRO A 269 -5.82 -18.58 -13.66
C PRO A 269 -7.19 -19.26 -13.74
N ARG A 270 -7.40 -20.39 -13.03
CA ARG A 270 -8.67 -21.12 -13.02
C ARG A 270 -9.67 -20.51 -12.04
N THR A 271 -9.20 -20.04 -10.89
CA THR A 271 -10.06 -19.52 -9.82
C THR A 271 -10.02 -18.00 -9.70
N GLY A 272 -9.01 -17.34 -10.28
CA GLY A 272 -8.73 -15.92 -10.08
C GLY A 272 -8.13 -15.59 -8.71
N HIS A 273 -7.85 -16.61 -7.88
CA HIS A 273 -7.27 -16.41 -6.56
C HIS A 273 -5.79 -16.00 -6.67
N LEU A 274 -5.44 -14.90 -6.02
CA LEU A 274 -4.06 -14.39 -5.95
C LEU A 274 -3.44 -14.78 -4.61
N ARG A 275 -2.28 -15.44 -4.64
CA ARG A 275 -1.47 -15.75 -3.46
C ARG A 275 -0.35 -14.73 -3.31
N PHE A 276 -0.07 -14.33 -2.08
CA PHE A 276 1.11 -13.58 -1.68
C PHE A 276 2.05 -14.52 -0.94
N ILE A 277 3.23 -14.76 -1.50
CA ILE A 277 4.14 -15.79 -1.00
C ILE A 277 5.44 -15.13 -0.57
N GLU A 278 5.76 -15.27 0.72
CA GLU A 278 7.04 -14.91 1.31
C GLU A 278 7.95 -16.13 1.33
N VAL A 279 9.18 -16.00 0.80
CA VAL A 279 10.07 -17.14 0.60
C VAL A 279 11.26 -17.08 1.54
N LYS A 280 11.38 -18.10 2.39
CA LYS A 280 12.51 -18.23 3.31
C LYS A 280 13.33 -19.47 3.01
N GLY A 281 14.52 -19.23 2.45
CA GLY A 281 15.56 -20.23 2.30
C GLY A 281 16.34 -20.43 3.60
N ARG A 282 16.50 -21.68 4.05
CA ARG A 282 17.32 -22.00 5.24
C ARG A 282 18.25 -23.16 4.96
N ARG A 283 19.44 -23.14 5.56
CA ARG A 283 20.32 -24.31 5.56
C ARG A 283 19.61 -25.47 6.25
N ALA A 284 19.76 -26.69 5.70
CA ALA A 284 19.20 -27.88 6.33
C ALA A 284 19.68 -28.00 7.79
N GLY A 285 18.74 -28.29 8.69
CA GLY A 285 19.01 -28.37 10.14
C GLY A 285 19.00 -27.04 10.90
N ALA A 286 18.64 -25.92 10.26
CA ALA A 286 18.37 -24.67 10.97
C ALA A 286 17.23 -24.84 11.98
N SER A 287 17.33 -24.19 13.14
CA SER A 287 16.30 -24.29 14.20
C SER A 287 15.28 -23.16 14.14
N THR A 288 15.59 -22.07 13.45
CA THR A 288 14.78 -20.85 13.39
C THR A 288 14.67 -20.31 11.97
N ILE A 289 13.62 -19.52 11.77
CA ILE A 289 13.40 -18.69 10.58
C ILE A 289 13.18 -17.26 11.06
N THR A 290 13.87 -16.31 10.43
CA THR A 290 13.65 -14.90 10.67
C THR A 290 12.69 -14.36 9.61
N VAL A 291 11.71 -13.58 10.04
CA VAL A 291 10.81 -12.78 9.19
C VAL A 291 10.85 -11.33 9.63
N THR A 292 10.59 -10.40 8.71
CA THR A 292 10.55 -8.97 9.03
C THR A 292 9.24 -8.58 9.69
N ARG A 293 9.21 -7.37 10.26
CA ARG A 293 7.99 -6.80 10.83
C ARG A 293 7.00 -6.48 9.72
N ASN A 294 7.47 -5.93 8.59
CA ASN A 294 6.63 -5.69 7.42
C ASN A 294 6.03 -6.99 6.84
N GLU A 295 6.81 -8.08 6.75
CA GLU A 295 6.31 -9.40 6.33
C GLU A 295 5.21 -9.91 7.26
N THR A 296 5.43 -9.78 8.57
CA THR A 296 4.48 -10.26 9.57
C THR A 296 3.17 -9.46 9.54
N ILE A 297 3.25 -8.13 9.53
CA ILE A 297 2.09 -7.24 9.46
C ILE A 297 1.33 -7.46 8.16
N THR A 298 2.03 -7.59 7.02
CA THR A 298 1.41 -7.89 5.73
C THR A 298 0.69 -9.23 5.77
N GLY A 299 1.33 -10.27 6.29
CA GLY A 299 0.71 -11.59 6.41
C GLY A 299 -0.49 -11.64 7.35
N ILE A 300 -0.61 -10.72 8.31
CA ILE A 300 -1.82 -10.56 9.14
C ILE A 300 -2.91 -9.83 8.37
N ASN A 301 -2.57 -8.75 7.67
CA ASN A 301 -3.52 -7.91 6.94
C ASN A 301 -4.18 -8.62 5.75
N VAL A 302 -3.47 -9.53 5.09
CA VAL A 302 -3.97 -10.33 3.95
C VAL A 302 -3.89 -11.83 4.21
N ALA A 303 -4.19 -12.24 5.45
CA ALA A 303 -4.00 -13.61 5.94
C ALA A 303 -4.54 -14.71 5.02
N GLU A 304 -5.76 -14.56 4.49
CA GLU A 304 -6.37 -15.56 3.60
C GLU A 304 -5.57 -15.82 2.32
N GLN A 305 -4.82 -14.82 1.83
CA GLN A 305 -4.04 -14.90 0.61
C GLN A 305 -2.55 -15.18 0.87
N TYR A 306 -2.10 -15.10 2.13
CA TYR A 306 -0.68 -15.10 2.48
C TYR A 306 -0.14 -16.49 2.82
N TYR A 307 1.03 -16.80 2.26
CA TYR A 307 1.74 -18.06 2.44
C TYR A 307 3.21 -17.78 2.77
N LEU A 308 3.73 -18.48 3.77
CA LEU A 308 5.17 -18.59 4.00
C LEU A 308 5.67 -19.87 3.34
N ALA A 309 6.50 -19.73 2.30
CA ALA A 309 7.17 -20.83 1.63
C ALA A 309 8.55 -21.05 2.24
N ILE A 310 8.75 -22.23 2.81
CA ILE A 310 9.99 -22.63 3.48
C ILE A 310 10.74 -23.60 2.58
N VAL A 311 12.00 -23.30 2.30
CA VAL A 311 12.86 -24.15 1.47
C VAL A 311 14.15 -24.46 2.20
N GLU A 312 14.40 -25.75 2.45
CA GLU A 312 15.67 -26.21 2.97
C GLU A 312 16.70 -26.33 1.84
N VAL A 313 17.90 -25.80 2.07
CA VAL A 313 19.03 -25.82 1.13
C VAL A 313 20.18 -26.60 1.76
N ALA A 314 20.57 -27.70 1.13
CA ALA A 314 21.69 -28.57 1.54
C ALA A 314 22.64 -28.76 0.37
N ASP A 315 23.95 -28.66 0.61
CA ASP A 315 24.99 -28.87 -0.42
C ASP A 315 24.76 -28.08 -1.72
N GLY A 316 24.17 -26.90 -1.59
CA GLY A 316 23.84 -26.01 -2.71
C GLY A 316 22.60 -26.41 -3.51
N GLN A 317 21.86 -27.45 -3.13
CA GLN A 317 20.60 -27.88 -3.73
C GLN A 317 19.42 -27.49 -2.84
N ALA A 318 18.36 -26.96 -3.45
CA ALA A 318 17.11 -26.59 -2.77
C ALA A 318 16.12 -27.76 -2.81
N ALA A 319 15.61 -28.16 -1.64
CA ALA A 319 14.55 -29.15 -1.50
C ALA A 319 13.19 -28.61 -2.00
N ASP A 320 12.17 -29.47 -2.07
CA ASP A 320 10.83 -29.01 -2.45
C ASP A 320 10.24 -28.08 -1.37
N PRO A 321 9.53 -27.00 -1.77
CA PRO A 321 9.01 -26.02 -0.84
C PRO A 321 7.88 -26.59 0.02
N ARG A 322 7.86 -26.17 1.28
CA ARG A 322 6.80 -26.42 2.24
C ARG A 322 6.06 -25.12 2.52
N TYR A 323 4.74 -25.13 2.45
CA TYR A 323 3.91 -23.93 2.57
C TYR A 323 3.19 -23.91 3.91
N VAL A 324 3.23 -22.77 4.59
CA VAL A 324 2.40 -22.48 5.76
C VAL A 324 1.41 -21.39 5.37
N HIS A 325 0.12 -21.72 5.32
CA HIS A 325 -0.96 -20.76 5.12
C HIS A 325 -1.28 -20.05 6.45
N GLN A 326 -1.52 -18.74 6.41
CA GLN A 326 -1.77 -17.93 7.61
C GLN A 326 -0.70 -18.13 8.70
N PRO A 327 0.59 -17.91 8.38
CA PRO A 327 1.70 -18.25 9.28
C PRO A 327 1.72 -17.39 10.56
N PHE A 328 1.11 -16.21 10.54
CA PHE A 328 1.17 -15.21 11.59
C PHE A 328 -0.22 -14.92 12.17
N SER A 329 -0.28 -14.75 13.50
CA SER A 329 -1.55 -14.54 14.21
C SER A 329 -1.51 -13.38 15.21
N GLN A 330 -0.34 -12.77 15.41
CA GLN A 330 -0.14 -11.68 16.37
C GLN A 330 0.85 -10.69 15.78
N GLU A 331 0.56 -9.41 15.97
CA GLU A 331 1.48 -8.35 15.57
C GLU A 331 2.75 -8.40 16.43
N PRO A 332 3.91 -8.03 15.85
CA PRO A 332 5.17 -7.98 16.59
C PRO A 332 5.16 -6.85 17.60
N ASP A 333 5.81 -7.05 18.74
CA ASP A 333 6.09 -5.98 19.71
C ASP A 333 6.77 -4.79 19.02
N ASP A 334 6.48 -3.57 19.48
CA ASP A 334 7.08 -2.33 18.96
C ASP A 334 8.60 -2.25 19.16
N THR A 335 9.15 -3.12 20.02
CA THR A 335 10.59 -3.22 20.28
C THR A 335 11.32 -4.28 19.45
N ALA A 336 10.62 -5.03 18.60
CA ALA A 336 11.21 -6.13 17.85
C ALA A 336 11.61 -5.73 16.42
N ASP A 337 12.92 -5.62 16.16
CA ASP A 337 13.48 -5.34 14.82
C ASP A 337 13.47 -6.59 13.90
N GLN A 338 13.49 -7.78 14.48
CA GLN A 338 13.46 -9.06 13.79
C GLN A 338 12.63 -10.08 14.58
N ILE A 339 11.88 -10.93 13.87
CA ILE A 339 11.00 -11.92 14.49
C ILE A 339 11.50 -13.30 14.14
N HIS A 340 11.86 -14.07 15.18
CA HIS A 340 12.32 -15.44 15.02
C HIS A 340 11.22 -16.43 15.34
N HIS A 341 10.86 -17.27 14.38
CA HIS A 341 9.97 -18.39 14.59
C HIS A 341 10.74 -19.71 14.69
N ASN A 342 10.23 -20.63 15.50
CA ASN A 342 10.77 -21.98 15.60
C ASN A 342 10.44 -22.77 14.33
N LEU A 343 11.46 -23.14 13.57
CA LEU A 343 11.30 -23.78 12.26
C LEU A 343 10.61 -25.15 12.35
N PRO A 344 10.97 -26.06 13.29
CA PRO A 344 10.26 -27.33 13.45
C PRO A 344 8.75 -27.18 13.69
N LYS A 345 8.33 -26.20 14.50
CA LYS A 345 6.91 -25.93 14.75
C LYS A 345 6.18 -25.41 13.51
N LEU A 346 6.83 -24.60 12.68
CA LEU A 346 6.25 -24.13 11.42
C LEU A 346 6.16 -25.26 10.40
N LEU A 347 7.20 -26.07 10.26
CA LEU A 347 7.20 -27.23 9.36
C LEU A 347 6.11 -28.25 9.74
N ALA A 348 5.83 -28.43 11.02
CA ALA A 348 4.73 -29.29 11.48
C ALA A 348 3.34 -28.82 11.05
N LYS A 349 3.17 -27.52 10.78
CA LYS A 349 1.93 -26.93 10.23
C LYS A 349 1.95 -26.79 8.71
N SER A 350 3.10 -27.07 8.09
CA SER A 350 3.28 -26.87 6.66
C SER A 350 2.71 -28.01 5.84
N VAL A 351 2.32 -27.72 4.61
CA VAL A 351 1.88 -28.69 3.61
C VAL A 351 2.78 -28.65 2.38
N THR A 352 2.73 -29.69 1.56
CA THR A 352 3.39 -29.70 0.24
C THR A 352 2.68 -28.76 -0.72
N ALA A 353 3.36 -28.38 -1.81
CA ALA A 353 2.76 -27.55 -2.87
C ALA A 353 1.42 -28.10 -3.38
N ALA A 354 1.33 -29.42 -3.61
CA ALA A 354 0.14 -30.07 -4.15
C ALA A 354 -1.05 -30.02 -3.19
N GLU A 355 -0.80 -30.05 -1.88
CA GLU A 355 -1.84 -29.99 -0.83
C GLU A 355 -2.41 -28.57 -0.63
N THR A 356 -1.88 -27.56 -1.33
CA THR A 356 -2.40 -26.19 -1.30
C THR A 356 -3.54 -25.93 -2.29
N ILE A 357 -3.77 -26.83 -3.24
CA ILE A 357 -4.87 -26.76 -4.22
C ILE A 357 -6.14 -27.30 -3.56
#